data_AF-A0A0B1YX40-F1
#
_entry.id   AF-A0A0B1YX40-F1
#
_cell.length_a   1.000
_cell.length_b   1.000
_cell.length_c   1.000
_cell.angle_alpha   90.00
_cell.angle_beta   90.00
_cell.angle_gamma   90.00
#
_symmetry.space_group_name_H-M   'P 1'
#
loop_
_entity.id
_entity.type
_entity.pdbx_description
1 polymer ?
#
loop_
_entity_poly.entity_id
_entity_poly.type
_entity_poly.pdbx_seq_one_letter_code
_entity_poly.pdbx_strand_id
1 'polypeptide(L)'
;MPGSSLWRQQGAMTRDQGPQQPSMLDSWRISPAYAASDRITIDGHHYQTVENDKARRRSIIYIKDPRHRPYDFDTFENLLFFHLHEQPRAAIQIPPDNHWTIDPRLPFEKPLVGYAIEFFPELRADTQSKFSRRQFELANDSYFADARGLTTLRQVFNNWKDKTASLHPVLTDPLLMLPTLPVSAELAGFNRSLQLPPPSPTGPLARLDFDPSFFLPPSRTFPVIADDIELMKFMTERLERNGYTVFPARSLPSFPNVVFKRAEHDFIFFMTLHRTETQDIIIPRINPRDFGIALSNQLGHETMNAMENAHNDNKLISLRGGIQTLPSHDTPTGTVFIVRDNT
;
A
#
# COMPACT_ATOMS: atom_id res chain seq x y z
N MET A 1 -9.75 -27.00 -7.15
CA MET A 1 -10.09 -27.15 -8.59
C MET A 1 -11.61 -27.26 -8.70
N PRO A 2 -12.31 -26.63 -9.67
CA PRO A 2 -11.89 -25.59 -10.62
C PRO A 2 -12.72 -24.29 -10.48
N GLY A 3 -12.08 -23.13 -10.63
CA GLY A 3 -12.74 -21.81 -10.61
C GLY A 3 -11.97 -20.77 -11.43
N SER A 4 -11.26 -21.23 -12.46
CA SER A 4 -10.36 -20.41 -13.28
C SER A 4 -10.63 -20.69 -14.77
N SER A 5 -11.77 -20.22 -15.26
CA SER A 5 -12.08 -20.30 -16.70
C SER A 5 -12.88 -19.12 -17.29
N LEU A 6 -13.14 -18.03 -16.55
CA LEU A 6 -13.95 -16.92 -17.09
C LEU A 6 -13.17 -15.85 -17.88
N TRP A 7 -11.83 -15.92 -17.93
CA TRP A 7 -11.02 -14.88 -18.57
C TRP A 7 -10.50 -15.24 -19.98
N ARG A 8 -10.94 -16.35 -20.58
CA ARG A 8 -10.35 -16.86 -21.84
C ARG A 8 -11.31 -17.05 -23.02
N GLN A 9 -12.57 -16.65 -22.93
CA GLN A 9 -13.51 -16.72 -24.05
C GLN A 9 -14.36 -15.46 -24.14
N GLN A 10 -13.78 -14.38 -24.66
CA GLN A 10 -14.50 -13.28 -25.29
C GLN A 10 -13.51 -12.58 -26.23
N GLY A 11 -13.22 -13.27 -27.33
CA GLY A 11 -12.21 -12.85 -28.31
C GLY A 11 -12.39 -13.59 -29.62
N ALA A 12 -13.61 -13.57 -30.18
CA ALA A 12 -13.85 -13.91 -31.58
C ALA A 12 -15.24 -13.40 -32.02
N MET A 13 -15.26 -12.79 -33.21
CA MET A 13 -16.40 -12.22 -33.96
C MET A 13 -16.79 -10.80 -33.49
N THR A 14 -16.82 -9.75 -34.33
CA THR A 14 -17.07 -9.70 -35.77
C THR A 14 -16.46 -8.42 -36.35
N ARG A 15 -15.85 -8.51 -37.54
CA ARG A 15 -15.58 -7.37 -38.41
C ARG A 15 -16.92 -6.93 -39.02
N ASP A 16 -17.36 -5.72 -38.72
CA ASP A 16 -18.26 -4.99 -39.60
C ASP A 16 -17.91 -3.49 -39.51
N GLN A 17 -17.58 -2.89 -40.66
CA GLN A 17 -17.22 -1.48 -40.77
C GLN A 17 -18.49 -0.65 -40.85
N GLY A 18 -19.01 -0.24 -39.69
CA GLY A 18 -19.94 0.89 -39.55
C GLY A 18 -19.19 2.23 -39.51
N PRO A 19 -19.90 3.39 -39.57
CA PRO A 19 -19.26 4.71 -39.59
C PRO A 19 -18.28 4.84 -38.42
N GLN A 20 -17.04 5.23 -38.73
CA GLN A 20 -15.96 5.37 -37.76
C GLN A 20 -16.44 6.21 -36.58
N GLN A 21 -16.66 5.56 -35.44
CA GLN A 21 -16.83 6.25 -34.18
C GLN A 21 -15.62 7.17 -34.00
N PRO A 22 -15.81 8.44 -33.59
CA PRO A 22 -14.70 9.31 -33.25
C PRO A 22 -13.79 8.55 -32.27
N SER A 23 -12.48 8.72 -32.40
CA SER A 23 -11.60 8.17 -31.37
C SER A 23 -12.05 8.75 -30.03
N MET A 24 -11.96 7.98 -28.94
CA MET A 24 -12.42 8.42 -27.63
C MET A 24 -11.79 9.76 -27.20
N LEU A 25 -10.61 10.08 -27.72
CA LEU A 25 -9.93 11.35 -27.52
C LEU A 25 -10.58 12.51 -28.29
N ASP A 26 -11.26 12.25 -29.40
CA ASP A 26 -11.96 13.28 -30.17
C ASP A 26 -13.17 13.83 -29.41
N SER A 27 -13.86 12.99 -28.62
CA SER A 27 -14.96 13.44 -27.77
C SER A 27 -14.49 14.26 -26.56
N TRP A 28 -13.19 14.24 -26.25
CA TRP A 28 -12.59 15.00 -25.15
C TRP A 28 -12.15 16.42 -25.54
N ARG A 29 -12.19 16.74 -26.84
CA ARG A 29 -11.80 18.05 -27.35
C ARG A 29 -12.75 19.12 -26.80
N ILE A 30 -12.19 20.22 -26.30
CA ILE A 30 -12.96 21.36 -25.80
C ILE A 30 -12.87 22.56 -26.75
N SER A 31 -13.91 23.38 -26.75
CA SER A 31 -13.92 24.62 -27.54
C SER A 31 -12.84 25.59 -27.04
N PRO A 32 -12.13 26.31 -27.94
CA PRO A 32 -11.18 27.36 -27.57
C PRO A 32 -11.79 28.46 -26.68
N ALA A 33 -13.12 28.63 -26.73
CA ALA A 33 -13.87 29.60 -25.93
C ALA A 33 -13.93 29.25 -24.43
N TYR A 34 -13.58 28.02 -24.03
CA TYR A 34 -13.40 27.67 -22.63
C TYR A 34 -12.08 28.27 -22.10
N ALA A 35 -12.19 29.38 -21.37
CA ALA A 35 -11.08 30.11 -20.76
C ALA A 35 -10.64 29.51 -19.40
N ALA A 36 -10.46 28.19 -19.33
CA ALA A 36 -9.99 27.55 -18.10
C ALA A 36 -8.46 27.60 -18.00
N SER A 37 -7.94 27.84 -16.79
CA SER A 37 -6.52 27.68 -16.43
C SER A 37 -5.97 26.27 -16.68
N ASP A 38 -6.87 25.30 -16.81
CA ASP A 38 -6.61 23.86 -16.83
C ASP A 38 -6.76 23.28 -18.24
N ARG A 39 -6.06 23.90 -19.21
CA ARG A 39 -6.12 23.52 -20.62
C ARG A 39 -4.74 23.34 -21.22
N ILE A 40 -4.62 22.40 -22.14
CA ILE A 40 -3.47 22.23 -23.01
C ILE A 40 -3.88 22.14 -24.48
N THR A 41 -2.97 22.52 -25.38
CA THR A 41 -3.11 22.30 -26.82
C THR A 41 -2.18 21.19 -27.27
N ILE A 42 -2.71 20.18 -27.94
CA ILE A 42 -1.99 19.04 -28.52
C ILE A 42 -2.49 18.89 -29.95
N ASP A 43 -1.58 18.91 -30.93
CA ASP A 43 -1.91 18.79 -32.36
C ASP A 43 -3.04 19.73 -32.84
N GLY A 44 -3.06 20.97 -32.33
CA GLY A 44 -4.07 21.98 -32.67
C GLY A 44 -5.44 21.77 -31.99
N HIS A 45 -5.59 20.74 -31.16
CA HIS A 45 -6.80 20.48 -30.38
C HIS A 45 -6.62 20.84 -28.91
N HIS A 46 -7.67 21.33 -28.27
CA HIS A 46 -7.66 21.70 -26.86
C HIS A 46 -8.24 20.60 -25.99
N TYR A 47 -7.60 20.35 -24.85
CA TYR A 47 -8.01 19.34 -23.88
C TYR A 47 -8.03 19.92 -22.47
N GLN A 48 -8.98 19.46 -21.65
CA GLN A 48 -8.98 19.77 -20.22
C GLN A 48 -7.93 18.92 -19.50
N THR A 49 -7.17 19.52 -18.59
CA THR A 49 -6.19 18.82 -17.75
C THR A 49 -6.79 18.40 -16.41
N VAL A 50 -6.24 17.33 -15.81
CA VAL A 50 -6.41 17.05 -14.37
C VAL A 50 -5.77 18.21 -13.60
N GLU A 51 -6.43 18.72 -12.53
CA GLU A 51 -6.20 20.00 -11.82
C GLU A 51 -4.75 20.53 -11.83
N ASN A 52 -4.62 21.85 -12.09
CA ASN A 52 -3.40 22.45 -12.62
C ASN A 52 -3.05 23.83 -12.04
N ASP A 53 -2.79 23.92 -10.73
CA ASP A 53 -2.28 25.19 -10.20
C ASP A 53 -0.75 25.34 -10.37
N LYS A 54 -0.01 24.25 -10.64
CA LYS A 54 1.47 24.27 -10.71
C LYS A 54 2.11 23.48 -11.88
N ALA A 55 1.35 22.96 -12.85
CA ALA A 55 1.89 22.04 -13.86
C ALA A 55 2.58 22.70 -15.07
N ARG A 56 2.65 24.04 -15.15
CA ARG A 56 3.28 24.75 -16.28
C ARG A 56 4.80 24.56 -16.42
N ARG A 57 5.45 23.79 -15.55
CA ARG A 57 6.90 23.48 -15.60
C ARG A 57 7.21 21.98 -15.70
N ARG A 58 6.24 21.14 -16.05
CA ARG A 58 6.41 19.68 -16.04
C ARG A 58 6.44 19.12 -17.46
N SER A 59 7.23 18.08 -17.66
CA SER A 59 7.34 17.34 -18.94
C SER A 59 6.23 16.31 -19.15
N ILE A 60 5.37 16.10 -18.14
CA ILE A 60 4.21 15.20 -18.18
C ILE A 60 3.01 15.91 -17.55
N ILE A 61 1.88 15.88 -18.24
CA ILE A 61 0.57 16.36 -17.78
C ILE A 61 -0.50 15.29 -18.09
N TYR A 62 -1.69 15.40 -17.50
CA TYR A 62 -2.79 14.48 -17.77
C TYR A 62 -4.00 15.22 -18.32
N ILE A 63 -4.54 14.73 -19.43
CA ILE A 63 -5.81 15.18 -19.99
C ILE A 63 -6.95 14.27 -19.54
N LYS A 64 -8.15 14.81 -19.43
CA LYS A 64 -9.35 14.06 -19.00
C LYS A 64 -10.55 14.40 -19.86
N ASP A 65 -11.55 13.52 -19.81
CA ASP A 65 -12.89 13.84 -20.32
C ASP A 65 -13.43 15.09 -19.62
N PRO A 66 -13.87 16.13 -20.35
CA PRO A 66 -14.40 17.34 -19.74
C PRO A 66 -15.68 17.13 -18.92
N ARG A 67 -16.39 16.02 -19.14
CA ARG A 67 -17.60 15.65 -18.39
C ARG A 67 -17.27 15.03 -17.03
N HIS A 68 -16.04 14.55 -16.83
CA HIS A 68 -15.64 13.96 -15.55
C HIS A 68 -15.42 15.05 -14.51
N ARG A 69 -16.00 14.85 -13.32
CA ARG A 69 -15.71 15.64 -12.13
C ARG A 69 -14.26 15.39 -11.66
N PRO A 70 -13.71 16.21 -10.74
CA PRO A 70 -12.46 15.87 -10.06
C PRO A 70 -12.53 14.45 -9.49
N TYR A 71 -11.44 13.70 -9.62
CA TYR A 71 -11.40 12.31 -9.20
C TYR A 71 -10.97 12.23 -7.74
N ASP A 72 -11.90 11.93 -6.84
CA ASP A 72 -11.51 11.33 -5.56
C ASP A 72 -11.14 9.86 -5.76
N PHE A 73 -10.65 9.20 -4.70
CA PHE A 73 -10.24 7.80 -4.78
C PHE A 73 -11.36 6.89 -5.29
N ASP A 74 -12.60 7.01 -4.77
CA ASP A 74 -13.71 6.12 -5.13
C ASP A 74 -14.15 6.34 -6.58
N THR A 75 -14.21 7.59 -7.04
CA THR A 75 -14.53 7.94 -8.41
C THR A 75 -13.45 7.41 -9.36
N PHE A 76 -12.18 7.56 -8.99
CA PHE A 76 -11.07 7.08 -9.79
C PHE A 76 -11.02 5.56 -9.86
N GLU A 77 -11.22 4.88 -8.73
CA GLU A 77 -11.22 3.42 -8.65
C GLU A 77 -12.34 2.81 -9.47
N ASN A 78 -13.56 3.38 -9.38
CA ASN A 78 -14.70 2.96 -10.20
C ASN A 78 -14.47 3.22 -11.69
N LEU A 79 -13.85 4.35 -12.05
CA LEU A 79 -13.46 4.65 -13.43
C LEU A 79 -12.51 3.58 -13.97
N LEU A 80 -11.46 3.23 -13.22
CA LEU A 80 -10.51 2.19 -13.62
C LEU A 80 -11.16 0.81 -13.70
N PHE A 81 -12.16 0.53 -12.86
CA PHE A 81 -12.85 -0.77 -12.84
C PHE A 81 -13.83 -0.94 -14.00
N PHE A 82 -14.73 0.03 -14.23
CA PHE A 82 -15.81 -0.10 -15.21
C PHE A 82 -15.48 0.50 -16.57
N HIS A 83 -14.61 1.52 -16.61
CA HIS A 83 -14.36 2.34 -17.79
C HIS A 83 -12.85 2.59 -17.95
N LEU A 84 -12.03 1.54 -17.87
CA LEU A 84 -10.56 1.64 -17.85
C LEU A 84 -9.99 2.53 -18.97
N HIS A 85 -10.56 2.48 -20.17
CA HIS A 85 -10.11 3.28 -21.31
C HIS A 85 -10.43 4.78 -21.19
N GLU A 86 -11.38 5.15 -20.32
CA GLU A 86 -11.80 6.52 -20.02
C GLU A 86 -10.97 7.20 -18.92
N GLN A 87 -9.95 6.49 -18.39
CA GLN A 87 -9.01 7.07 -17.44
C GLN A 87 -8.23 8.26 -18.04
N PRO A 88 -7.78 9.22 -17.22
CA PRO A 88 -6.93 10.32 -17.67
C PRO A 88 -5.75 9.83 -18.50
N ARG A 89 -5.40 10.56 -19.56
CA ARG A 89 -4.33 10.18 -20.47
C ARG A 89 -3.13 11.08 -20.26
N ALA A 90 -1.96 10.48 -20.09
CA ALA A 90 -0.72 11.24 -20.02
C ALA A 90 -0.44 11.88 -21.37
N ALA A 91 -0.09 13.17 -21.36
CA ALA A 91 0.57 13.83 -22.46
C ALA A 91 1.99 14.19 -22.04
N ILE A 92 2.94 13.94 -22.92
CA ILE A 92 4.37 14.10 -22.67
C ILE A 92 4.94 15.14 -23.62
N GLN A 93 5.90 15.91 -23.11
CA GLN A 93 6.62 16.90 -23.90
C GLN A 93 7.85 16.24 -24.55
N ILE A 94 7.96 16.30 -25.87
CA ILE A 94 9.04 15.68 -26.64
C ILE A 94 10.09 16.74 -27.00
N PRO A 95 11.34 16.61 -26.53
CA PRO A 95 12.47 17.45 -26.97
C PRO A 95 12.84 17.18 -28.45
N PRO A 96 13.49 18.13 -29.15
CA PRO A 96 13.90 19.46 -28.66
C PRO A 96 12.81 20.53 -28.78
N ASP A 97 11.83 20.34 -29.68
CA ASP A 97 10.83 21.35 -30.00
C ASP A 97 9.75 21.51 -28.92
N ASN A 98 9.80 20.68 -27.89
CA ASN A 98 8.93 20.73 -26.73
C ASN A 98 7.44 20.65 -27.10
N HIS A 99 7.14 19.94 -28.19
CA HIS A 99 5.77 19.66 -28.62
C HIS A 99 5.16 18.57 -27.74
N TRP A 100 3.84 18.68 -27.53
CA TRP A 100 3.10 17.72 -26.73
C TRP A 100 2.60 16.57 -27.58
N THR A 101 2.65 15.36 -27.04
CA THR A 101 2.02 14.17 -27.63
C THR A 101 1.31 13.37 -26.55
N ILE A 102 0.22 12.68 -26.89
CA ILE A 102 -0.50 11.81 -25.96
C ILE A 102 0.23 10.46 -25.91
N ASP A 103 0.60 10.00 -24.71
CA ASP A 103 1.19 8.68 -24.52
C ASP A 103 0.17 7.61 -24.96
N PRO A 104 0.51 6.75 -25.94
CA PRO A 104 -0.42 5.73 -26.42
C PRO A 104 -0.75 4.70 -25.34
N ARG A 105 0.08 4.56 -24.30
CA ARG A 105 -0.16 3.63 -23.20
C ARG A 105 -1.13 4.21 -22.18
N LEU A 106 -1.96 3.35 -21.62
CA LEU A 106 -2.77 3.69 -20.46
C LEU A 106 -1.86 3.92 -19.25
N PRO A 107 -2.11 4.95 -18.43
CA PRO A 107 -1.37 5.15 -17.19
C PRO A 107 -1.51 4.00 -16.20
N PHE A 108 -2.70 3.39 -16.12
CA PHE A 108 -3.02 2.27 -15.24
C PHE A 108 -3.61 1.10 -16.04
N GLU A 109 -3.18 -0.11 -15.73
CA GLU A 109 -3.62 -1.36 -16.38
C GLU A 109 -4.83 -1.99 -15.68
N LYS A 110 -5.13 -1.56 -14.45
CA LYS A 110 -6.18 -2.07 -13.57
C LYS A 110 -6.52 -1.03 -12.49
N PRO A 111 -7.60 -1.23 -11.71
CA PRO A 111 -7.89 -0.42 -10.52
C PRO A 111 -6.73 -0.41 -9.52
N LEU A 112 -6.61 0.66 -8.72
CA LEU A 112 -5.53 0.83 -7.75
C LEU A 112 -5.50 -0.32 -6.73
N VAL A 113 -6.67 -0.74 -6.24
CA VAL A 113 -6.79 -1.89 -5.34
C VAL A 113 -6.34 -3.18 -6.02
N GLY A 114 -6.49 -3.29 -7.33
CA GLY A 114 -5.99 -4.41 -8.12
C GLY A 114 -4.47 -4.59 -8.04
N TYR A 115 -3.71 -3.50 -7.91
CA TYR A 115 -2.27 -3.58 -7.66
C TYR A 115 -1.98 -4.04 -6.23
N ALA A 116 -2.70 -3.53 -5.23
CA ALA A 116 -2.53 -3.98 -3.84
C ALA A 116 -2.81 -5.48 -3.65
N ILE A 117 -3.84 -6.01 -4.33
CA ILE A 117 -4.16 -7.45 -4.34
C ILE A 117 -3.01 -8.28 -4.91
N GLU A 118 -2.36 -7.79 -5.97
CA GLU A 118 -1.27 -8.50 -6.64
C GLU A 118 0.00 -8.54 -5.78
N PHE A 119 0.38 -7.42 -5.16
CA PHE A 119 1.64 -7.29 -4.42
C PHE A 119 1.54 -7.66 -2.93
N PHE A 120 0.34 -7.64 -2.35
CA PHE A 120 0.09 -7.97 -0.94
C PHE A 120 -1.09 -8.95 -0.80
N PRO A 121 -0.98 -10.16 -1.37
CA PRO A 121 -2.12 -11.05 -1.54
C PRO A 121 -2.68 -11.60 -0.23
N GLU A 122 -1.90 -11.65 0.85
CA GLU A 122 -2.37 -12.18 2.13
C GLU A 122 -3.08 -11.13 3.00
N LEU A 123 -3.05 -9.85 2.61
CA LEU A 123 -3.80 -8.80 3.29
C LEU A 123 -5.31 -8.97 3.04
N ARG A 124 -6.11 -8.63 4.05
CA ARG A 124 -7.57 -8.63 3.94
C ARG A 124 -8.02 -7.57 2.92
N ALA A 125 -9.07 -7.88 2.18
CA ALA A 125 -9.54 -7.03 1.07
C ALA A 125 -9.83 -5.57 1.46
N ASP A 126 -10.38 -5.36 2.66
CA ASP A 126 -10.63 -4.03 3.20
C ASP A 126 -9.31 -3.30 3.57
N THR A 127 -8.31 -4.02 4.06
CA THR A 127 -6.96 -3.48 4.30
C THR A 127 -6.31 -3.06 2.98
N GLN A 128 -6.40 -3.86 1.93
CA GLN A 128 -5.89 -3.52 0.59
C GLN A 128 -6.58 -2.27 0.02
N SER A 129 -7.89 -2.13 0.21
CA SER A 129 -8.65 -0.95 -0.18
C SER A 129 -8.22 0.31 0.58
N LYS A 130 -8.11 0.23 1.91
CA LYS A 130 -7.65 1.33 2.77
C LYS A 130 -6.23 1.77 2.47
N PHE A 131 -5.34 0.82 2.24
CA PHE A 131 -3.97 1.05 1.82
C PHE A 131 -3.93 1.78 0.47
N SER A 132 -4.70 1.32 -0.52
CA SER A 132 -4.73 1.94 -1.85
C SER A 132 -5.27 3.38 -1.80
N ARG A 133 -6.29 3.62 -0.97
CA ARG A 133 -6.78 4.98 -0.70
C ARG A 133 -5.71 5.85 -0.07
N ARG A 134 -5.03 5.35 0.96
CA ARG A 134 -3.97 6.09 1.63
C ARG A 134 -2.80 6.40 0.69
N GLN A 135 -2.43 5.45 -0.17
CA GLN A 135 -1.42 5.63 -1.22
C GLN A 135 -1.83 6.72 -2.21
N PHE A 136 -3.08 6.71 -2.66
CA PHE A 136 -3.64 7.74 -3.53
C PHE A 136 -3.58 9.12 -2.88
N GLU A 137 -4.04 9.25 -1.64
CA GLU A 137 -4.01 10.53 -0.91
C GLU A 137 -2.59 11.05 -0.72
N LEU A 138 -1.64 10.18 -0.34
CA LEU A 138 -0.24 10.55 -0.15
C LEU A 138 0.44 10.96 -1.46
N ALA A 139 0.14 10.28 -2.58
CA ALA A 139 0.72 10.60 -3.87
C ALA A 139 0.24 11.95 -4.40
N ASN A 140 -1.05 12.26 -4.18
CA ASN A 140 -1.66 13.51 -4.64
C ASN A 140 -1.49 14.67 -3.65
N ASP A 141 -1.18 14.39 -2.37
CA ASP A 141 -1.19 15.37 -1.26
C ASP A 141 -2.57 16.04 -1.09
N SER A 142 -3.63 15.27 -1.37
CA SER A 142 -5.02 15.71 -1.41
C SER A 142 -5.96 14.49 -1.49
N TYR A 143 -7.24 14.69 -1.23
CA TYR A 143 -8.29 13.70 -1.50
C TYR A 143 -8.64 13.57 -2.99
N PHE A 144 -8.15 14.48 -3.84
CA PHE A 144 -8.41 14.50 -5.28
C PHE A 144 -7.14 14.25 -6.09
N ALA A 145 -7.29 13.62 -7.25
CA ALA A 145 -6.21 13.33 -8.17
C ALA A 145 -5.64 14.61 -8.79
N ASP A 146 -4.32 14.71 -8.81
CA ASP A 146 -3.57 15.72 -9.57
C ASP A 146 -2.59 15.06 -10.55
N ALA A 147 -2.08 15.81 -11.52
CA ALA A 147 -1.13 15.26 -12.48
C ALA A 147 0.17 14.74 -11.82
N ARG A 148 0.56 15.29 -10.65
CA ARG A 148 1.74 14.81 -9.91
C ARG A 148 1.48 13.41 -9.39
N GLY A 149 0.43 13.23 -8.62
CA GLY A 149 0.10 12.02 -7.91
C GLY A 149 -0.23 10.90 -8.86
N LEU A 150 -0.91 11.17 -9.99
CA LEU A 150 -1.09 10.17 -11.03
C LEU A 150 0.25 9.70 -11.63
N THR A 151 1.20 10.62 -11.86
CA THR A 151 2.56 10.25 -12.29
C THR A 151 3.28 9.43 -11.23
N THR A 152 3.21 9.85 -9.98
CA THR A 152 3.84 9.16 -8.85
C THR A 152 3.28 7.75 -8.66
N LEU A 153 1.95 7.58 -8.71
CA LEU A 153 1.29 6.27 -8.62
C LEU A 153 1.71 5.37 -9.79
N ARG A 154 1.71 5.89 -11.02
CA ARG A 154 2.20 5.15 -12.20
C ARG A 154 3.64 4.67 -12.00
N GLN A 155 4.52 5.53 -11.46
CA GLN A 155 5.91 5.15 -11.16
C GLN A 155 6.00 4.09 -10.06
N VAL A 156 5.23 4.24 -8.98
CA VAL A 156 5.15 3.27 -7.87
C VAL A 156 4.78 1.88 -8.37
N PHE A 157 3.74 1.77 -9.20
CA PHE A 157 3.29 0.47 -9.72
C PHE A 157 4.26 -0.14 -10.74
N ASN A 158 4.90 0.69 -11.57
CA ASN A 158 5.98 0.21 -12.43
C ASN A 158 7.16 -0.31 -11.62
N ASN A 159 7.55 0.39 -10.54
CA ASN A 159 8.63 -0.05 -9.67
C ASN A 159 8.32 -1.38 -8.98
N TRP A 160 7.07 -1.58 -8.54
CA TRP A 160 6.65 -2.88 -8.01
C TRP A 160 6.75 -4.00 -9.05
N LYS A 161 6.30 -3.75 -10.29
CA LYS A 161 6.38 -4.69 -11.42
C LYS A 161 7.83 -5.05 -11.79
N ASP A 162 8.69 -4.04 -11.84
CA ASP A 162 10.09 -4.17 -12.25
C ASP A 162 11.04 -4.53 -11.09
N LYS A 163 10.51 -4.59 -9.85
CA LYS A 163 11.27 -4.83 -8.60
C LYS A 163 12.45 -3.87 -8.43
N THR A 164 12.26 -2.61 -8.79
CA THR A 164 13.28 -1.57 -8.69
C THR A 164 13.19 -0.83 -7.35
N ALA A 165 14.32 -0.22 -6.95
CA ALA A 165 14.35 0.62 -5.76
C ALA A 165 13.35 1.79 -5.88
N SER A 166 12.64 2.06 -4.79
CA SER A 166 11.61 3.08 -4.74
C SER A 166 12.20 4.44 -4.37
N LEU A 167 11.95 5.46 -5.20
CA LEU A 167 12.21 6.86 -4.84
C LEU A 167 11.22 7.39 -3.79
N HIS A 168 10.11 6.68 -3.57
CA HIS A 168 9.08 7.03 -2.59
C HIS A 168 8.74 5.81 -1.72
N PRO A 169 9.63 5.39 -0.79
CA PRO A 169 9.42 4.20 0.04
C PRO A 169 8.06 4.17 0.75
N VAL A 170 7.64 5.32 1.28
CA VAL A 170 6.35 5.50 1.98
C VAL A 170 5.15 5.23 1.07
N LEU A 171 5.30 5.37 -0.25
CA LEU A 171 4.25 5.04 -1.21
C LEU A 171 4.28 3.58 -1.65
N THR A 172 5.40 2.88 -1.51
CA THR A 172 5.57 1.49 -1.97
C THR A 172 5.37 0.45 -0.89
N ASP A 173 5.44 0.83 0.39
CA ASP A 173 5.38 -0.10 1.51
C ASP A 173 4.20 0.22 2.46
N PRO A 174 3.24 -0.72 2.66
CA PRO A 174 2.07 -0.49 3.49
C PRO A 174 2.40 -0.28 4.96
N LEU A 175 3.52 -0.82 5.47
CA LEU A 175 3.95 -0.61 6.86
C LEU A 175 4.41 0.83 7.10
N LEU A 176 4.99 1.47 6.08
CA LEU A 176 5.38 2.87 6.14
C LEU A 176 4.19 3.84 6.04
N MET A 177 3.05 3.39 5.49
CA MET A 177 1.81 4.17 5.42
C MET A 177 0.98 4.15 6.71
N LEU A 178 1.27 3.22 7.62
CA LEU A 178 0.55 3.13 8.88
C LEU A 178 0.74 4.40 9.71
N PRO A 179 -0.34 4.94 10.31
CA PRO A 179 -0.21 6.01 11.29
C PRO A 179 0.47 5.46 12.54
N THR A 180 1.18 6.35 13.23
CA THR A 180 1.82 6.02 14.49
C THR A 180 0.79 6.08 15.62
N LEU A 181 0.52 4.94 16.26
CA LEU A 181 -0.41 4.88 17.38
C LEU A 181 0.28 5.36 18.68
N PRO A 182 -0.45 6.08 19.54
CA PRO A 182 0.07 6.51 20.82
C PRO A 182 0.20 5.33 21.78
N VAL A 183 1.32 5.28 22.50
CA VAL A 183 1.51 4.40 23.66
C VAL A 183 1.18 5.18 24.93
N SER A 184 0.46 4.56 25.87
CA SER A 184 0.12 5.20 27.14
C SER A 184 1.36 5.60 27.93
N ALA A 185 1.25 6.73 28.64
CA ALA A 185 2.35 7.27 29.42
C ALA A 185 2.80 6.27 30.49
N GLU A 186 4.10 6.26 30.77
CA GLU A 186 4.63 5.46 31.87
C GLU A 186 4.18 6.06 33.21
N LEU A 187 3.15 5.46 33.80
CA LEU A 187 2.70 5.79 35.16
C LEU A 187 3.39 4.84 36.14
N ALA A 188 3.96 5.36 37.23
CA ALA A 188 4.66 4.56 38.25
C ALA A 188 3.82 3.35 38.70
N GLY A 189 4.38 2.13 38.58
CA GLY A 189 3.70 0.87 38.89
C GLY A 189 2.90 0.18 37.76
N PHE A 190 2.50 0.87 36.68
CA PHE A 190 1.68 0.30 35.60
C PHE A 190 2.46 -0.01 34.31
N ASN A 191 2.13 -1.10 33.61
CA ASN A 191 2.67 -1.35 32.28
C ASN A 191 2.16 -0.31 31.28
N ARG A 192 2.95 0.00 30.26
CA ARG A 192 2.48 0.78 29.12
C ARG A 192 1.51 -0.07 28.31
N SER A 193 0.58 0.58 27.64
CA SER A 193 -0.43 -0.06 26.81
C SER A 193 -0.56 0.67 25.48
N LEU A 194 -0.80 -0.10 24.43
CA LEU A 194 -1.21 0.40 23.13
C LEU A 194 -2.59 -0.16 22.83
N GLN A 195 -3.52 0.72 22.50
CA GLN A 195 -4.86 0.31 22.10
C GLN A 195 -4.89 0.05 20.59
N LEU A 196 -5.17 -1.20 20.22
CA LEU A 196 -5.36 -1.62 18.84
C LEU A 196 -6.66 -1.03 18.30
N PRO A 197 -6.62 -0.40 17.11
CA PRO A 197 -7.81 -0.06 16.38
C PRO A 197 -8.64 -1.32 16.12
N PRO A 198 -9.98 -1.26 16.27
CA PRO A 198 -10.83 -2.39 15.91
C PRO A 198 -10.62 -2.75 14.43
N PRO A 199 -10.64 -4.04 14.07
CA PRO A 199 -10.75 -4.44 12.67
C PRO A 199 -12.04 -3.86 12.09
N SER A 200 -11.92 -2.90 11.19
CA SER A 200 -13.08 -2.21 10.58
C SER A 200 -12.99 -2.31 9.06
N PRO A 201 -14.09 -2.61 8.36
CA PRO A 201 -14.11 -2.55 6.90
C PRO A 201 -14.11 -1.11 6.37
N THR A 202 -14.45 -0.12 7.20
CA THR A 202 -14.57 1.29 6.82
C THR A 202 -13.58 2.18 7.57
N GLY A 203 -13.40 3.41 7.10
CA GLY A 203 -12.49 4.39 7.71
C GLY A 203 -11.05 4.30 7.19
N PRO A 204 -10.13 5.09 7.77
CA PRO A 204 -8.75 5.18 7.30
C PRO A 204 -7.94 3.91 7.58
N LEU A 205 -6.79 3.81 6.93
CA LEU A 205 -5.77 2.82 7.26
C LEU A 205 -5.22 3.11 8.66
N ALA A 206 -5.43 2.18 9.60
CA ALA A 206 -4.95 2.30 10.98
C ALA A 206 -4.13 1.09 11.45
N ARG A 207 -4.33 -0.06 10.79
CA ARG A 207 -3.65 -1.33 11.00
C ARG A 207 -3.65 -2.11 9.70
N LEU A 208 -2.68 -3.01 9.53
CA LEU A 208 -2.77 -4.05 8.51
C LEU A 208 -3.43 -5.28 9.12
N ASP A 209 -4.47 -5.80 8.48
CA ASP A 209 -5.07 -7.07 8.81
C ASP A 209 -4.83 -8.07 7.68
N PHE A 210 -4.40 -9.27 8.04
CA PHE A 210 -4.24 -10.37 7.09
C PHE A 210 -5.50 -11.24 7.11
N ASP A 211 -5.83 -11.78 5.94
CA ASP A 211 -6.95 -12.69 5.78
C ASP A 211 -6.50 -14.14 6.09
N PRO A 212 -7.05 -14.75 7.15
CA PRO A 212 -6.63 -16.09 7.56
C PRO A 212 -6.88 -17.17 6.50
N SER A 213 -7.81 -16.95 5.56
CA SER A 213 -8.13 -17.92 4.50
C SER A 213 -6.96 -18.19 3.54
N PHE A 214 -5.96 -17.31 3.46
CA PHE A 214 -4.76 -17.53 2.63
C PHE A 214 -3.77 -18.52 3.24
N PHE A 215 -3.82 -18.74 4.55
CA PHE A 215 -2.84 -19.56 5.25
C PHE A 215 -3.43 -20.56 6.24
N LEU A 216 -4.76 -20.56 6.40
CA LEU A 216 -5.50 -21.59 7.12
C LEU A 216 -6.35 -22.42 6.16
N PRO A 217 -6.36 -23.75 6.33
CA PRO A 217 -7.31 -24.60 5.63
C PRO A 217 -8.76 -24.19 5.98
N PRO A 218 -9.72 -24.29 5.03
CA PRO A 218 -11.13 -23.94 5.26
C PRO A 218 -11.79 -24.70 6.43
N SER A 219 -11.24 -25.86 6.79
CA SER A 219 -11.75 -26.72 7.86
C SER A 219 -11.08 -26.49 9.22
N ARG A 220 -10.17 -25.52 9.34
CA ARG A 220 -9.47 -25.22 10.61
C ARG A 220 -9.96 -23.92 11.21
N THR A 221 -10.14 -23.95 12.52
CA THR A 221 -10.28 -22.76 13.36
C THR A 221 -8.99 -21.93 13.34
N PHE A 222 -9.11 -20.63 13.62
CA PHE A 222 -7.96 -19.73 13.72
C PHE A 222 -6.90 -20.30 14.69
N PRO A 223 -5.60 -20.30 14.34
CA PRO A 223 -4.59 -21.03 15.10
C PRO A 223 -4.38 -20.39 16.47
N VAL A 224 -4.50 -21.21 17.51
CA VAL A 224 -4.05 -20.85 18.86
C VAL A 224 -2.55 -21.16 18.90
N ILE A 225 -1.72 -20.15 18.64
CA ILE A 225 -0.27 -20.29 18.74
C ILE A 225 0.14 -20.12 20.21
N ALA A 226 0.45 -21.24 20.87
CA ALA A 226 0.74 -21.27 22.30
C ALA A 226 2.20 -20.90 22.62
N ASP A 227 3.11 -20.98 21.66
CA ASP A 227 4.54 -20.77 21.85
C ASP A 227 5.08 -19.54 21.09
N ASP A 228 6.08 -18.87 21.69
CA ASP A 228 6.70 -17.66 21.15
C ASP A 228 7.56 -17.95 19.90
N ILE A 229 8.22 -19.12 19.85
CA ILE A 229 9.02 -19.53 18.70
C ILE A 229 8.10 -19.85 17.53
N GLU A 230 6.99 -20.55 17.79
CA GLU A 230 5.95 -20.79 16.79
C GLU A 230 5.36 -19.48 16.25
N LEU A 231 5.11 -18.50 17.11
CA LEU A 231 4.59 -17.18 16.70
C LEU A 231 5.60 -16.43 15.83
N MET A 232 6.88 -16.45 16.20
CA MET A 232 7.95 -15.86 15.40
C MET A 232 8.07 -16.51 14.03
N LYS A 233 8.05 -17.85 13.96
CA LYS A 233 8.09 -18.58 12.69
C LYS A 233 6.88 -18.25 11.84
N PHE A 234 5.69 -18.27 12.43
CA PHE A 234 4.45 -17.93 11.75
C PHE A 234 4.49 -16.52 11.14
N MET A 235 4.92 -15.52 11.92
CA MET A 235 5.02 -14.15 11.43
C MET A 235 6.13 -13.99 10.38
N THR A 236 7.25 -14.68 10.54
CA THR A 236 8.35 -14.71 9.55
C THR A 236 7.86 -15.19 8.20
N GLU A 237 7.15 -16.34 8.16
CA GLU A 237 6.62 -16.88 6.91
C GLU A 237 5.65 -15.92 6.22
N ARG A 238 4.81 -15.19 6.97
CA ARG A 238 3.89 -14.20 6.37
C ARG A 238 4.62 -12.98 5.84
N LEU A 239 5.61 -12.48 6.57
CA LEU A 239 6.47 -11.38 6.09
C LEU A 239 7.20 -11.78 4.80
N GLU A 240 7.83 -12.96 4.76
CA GLU A 240 8.55 -13.43 3.58
C GLU A 240 7.65 -13.59 2.35
N ARG A 241 6.42 -14.11 2.54
CA ARG A 241 5.43 -14.22 1.46
C ARG A 241 4.91 -12.89 0.94
N ASN A 242 5.01 -11.81 1.73
CA ASN A 242 4.64 -10.46 1.35
C ASN A 242 5.87 -9.62 0.92
N GLY A 243 6.99 -10.26 0.59
CA GLY A 243 8.15 -9.62 -0.05
C GLY A 243 9.18 -9.04 0.92
N TYR A 244 9.07 -9.33 2.22
CA TYR A 244 10.08 -8.92 3.20
C TYR A 244 11.18 -9.97 3.33
N THR A 245 12.38 -9.54 3.72
CA THR A 245 13.48 -10.40 4.15
C THR A 245 13.63 -10.25 5.65
N VAL A 246 13.46 -11.34 6.38
CA VAL A 246 13.59 -11.38 7.84
C VAL A 246 15.04 -11.73 8.19
N PHE A 247 15.64 -10.96 9.11
CA PHE A 247 16.98 -11.26 9.62
C PHE A 247 16.91 -12.51 10.50
N PRO A 248 17.87 -13.44 10.36
CA PRO A 248 17.85 -14.68 11.12
C PRO A 248 18.12 -14.42 12.61
N ALA A 249 17.35 -15.07 13.47
CA ALA A 249 17.66 -15.15 14.90
C ALA A 249 18.80 -16.16 15.13
N ARG A 250 19.77 -15.81 15.99
CA ARG A 250 20.95 -16.62 16.33
C ARG A 250 20.78 -17.45 17.59
N SER A 251 19.94 -17.01 18.51
CA SER A 251 19.62 -17.75 19.75
C SER A 251 18.15 -17.63 20.09
N LEU A 252 17.72 -18.38 21.11
CA LEU A 252 16.35 -18.32 21.59
C LEU A 252 15.99 -16.87 22.02
N PRO A 253 14.80 -16.40 21.64
CA PRO A 253 14.39 -15.03 21.91
C PRO A 253 14.14 -14.81 23.41
N SER A 254 14.59 -13.66 23.93
CA SER A 254 14.19 -13.23 25.29
C SER A 254 12.73 -12.76 25.35
N PHE A 255 12.19 -12.37 24.20
CA PHE A 255 10.78 -12.02 23.97
C PHE A 255 10.51 -12.13 22.47
N PRO A 256 9.27 -12.43 22.04
CA PRO A 256 9.01 -12.73 20.63
C PRO A 256 9.11 -11.46 19.78
N ASN A 257 10.06 -11.45 18.83
CA ASN A 257 10.31 -10.32 17.95
C ASN A 257 10.88 -10.76 16.61
N VAL A 258 10.72 -9.92 15.60
CA VAL A 258 11.33 -10.10 14.28
C VAL A 258 11.90 -8.77 13.78
N VAL A 259 13.06 -8.85 13.13
CA VAL A 259 13.69 -7.73 12.45
C VAL A 259 13.69 -8.05 10.97
N PHE A 260 13.26 -7.12 10.14
CA PHE A 260 13.11 -7.38 8.73
C PHE A 260 13.23 -6.10 7.90
N LYS A 261 13.39 -6.28 6.60
CA LYS A 261 13.48 -5.20 5.63
C LYS A 261 12.80 -5.59 4.33
N ARG A 262 12.64 -4.63 3.44
CA ARG A 262 12.25 -4.85 2.05
C ARG A 262 13.42 -4.50 1.14
N ALA A 263 13.51 -5.10 -0.05
CA ALA A 263 14.66 -4.88 -0.93
C ALA A 263 14.63 -3.49 -1.61
N GLU A 264 13.44 -2.93 -1.78
CA GLU A 264 13.18 -1.74 -2.58
C GLU A 264 13.50 -0.43 -1.84
N HIS A 265 13.80 -0.49 -0.54
CA HIS A 265 14.18 0.67 0.28
C HIS A 265 15.02 0.25 1.49
N ASP A 266 15.62 1.21 2.18
CA ASP A 266 16.57 0.99 3.27
C ASP A 266 15.97 1.11 4.69
N PHE A 267 14.64 1.25 4.82
CA PHE A 267 13.97 1.13 6.11
C PHE A 267 14.16 -0.26 6.72
N ILE A 268 14.41 -0.27 8.03
CA ILE A 268 14.46 -1.48 8.86
C ILE A 268 13.26 -1.46 9.79
N PHE A 269 12.56 -2.59 9.86
CA PHE A 269 11.42 -2.77 10.74
C PHE A 269 11.82 -3.63 11.93
N PHE A 270 11.51 -3.15 13.13
CA PHE A 270 11.62 -3.91 14.37
C PHE A 270 10.21 -4.15 14.90
N MET A 271 9.77 -5.41 14.86
CA MET A 271 8.42 -5.78 15.28
C MET A 271 8.46 -6.71 16.50
N THR A 272 7.87 -6.26 17.60
CA THR A 272 7.56 -7.17 18.72
C THR A 272 6.23 -7.88 18.46
N LEU A 273 6.14 -9.14 18.87
CA LEU A 273 4.99 -9.98 18.59
C LEU A 273 4.11 -10.16 19.82
N HIS A 274 2.80 -10.17 19.60
CA HIS A 274 1.79 -10.21 20.65
C HIS A 274 0.69 -11.21 20.32
N ARG A 275 0.12 -11.80 21.37
CA ARG A 275 -1.13 -12.53 21.31
C ARG A 275 -2.10 -11.80 22.22
N THR A 276 -3.23 -11.37 21.67
CA THR A 276 -4.23 -10.64 22.45
C THR A 276 -5.63 -11.14 22.13
N GLU A 277 -6.44 -11.22 23.18
CA GLU A 277 -7.89 -11.48 23.08
C GLU A 277 -8.69 -10.18 23.15
N THR A 278 -8.02 -9.06 23.47
CA THR A 278 -8.61 -7.74 23.63
C THR A 278 -8.05 -6.79 22.57
N GLN A 279 -8.41 -5.51 22.69
CA GLN A 279 -7.75 -4.44 21.91
C GLN A 279 -6.50 -3.92 22.60
N ASP A 280 -6.15 -4.39 23.79
CA ASP A 280 -5.01 -3.87 24.52
C ASP A 280 -3.77 -4.73 24.29
N ILE A 281 -2.70 -4.08 23.85
CA ILE A 281 -1.35 -4.63 23.86
C ILE A 281 -0.64 -4.09 25.09
N ILE A 282 -0.33 -4.98 26.03
CA ILE A 282 0.51 -4.67 27.17
C ILE A 282 1.95 -4.63 26.70
N ILE A 283 2.58 -3.47 26.79
CA ILE A 283 3.99 -3.26 26.50
C ILE A 283 4.74 -3.37 27.84
N PRO A 284 5.55 -4.42 28.05
CA PRO A 284 6.33 -4.56 29.26
C PRO A 284 7.18 -3.31 29.50
N ARG A 285 7.37 -2.97 30.77
CA ARG A 285 8.21 -1.83 31.22
C ARG A 285 9.67 -1.89 30.77
N ILE A 286 10.10 -3.03 30.24
CA ILE A 286 11.50 -3.24 29.86
C ILE A 286 11.79 -2.37 28.63
N ASN A 287 12.73 -1.44 28.75
CA ASN A 287 13.16 -0.64 27.62
C ASN A 287 13.82 -1.59 26.60
N PRO A 288 13.51 -1.52 25.30
CA PRO A 288 14.24 -2.25 24.25
C PRO A 288 15.76 -2.10 24.39
N ARG A 289 16.25 -0.95 24.89
CA ARG A 289 17.66 -0.68 25.20
C ARG A 289 18.22 -1.50 26.37
N ASP A 290 17.39 -1.91 27.34
CA ASP A 290 17.78 -2.75 28.48
C ASP A 290 18.05 -4.19 28.04
N PHE A 291 17.49 -4.61 26.91
CA PHE A 291 17.85 -5.87 26.28
C PHE A 291 19.17 -5.80 25.53
N GLY A 292 19.94 -4.70 25.57
CA GLY A 292 21.11 -4.49 24.72
C GLY A 292 22.03 -5.71 24.56
N ILE A 293 22.33 -6.44 25.65
CA ILE A 293 23.13 -7.68 25.58
C ILE A 293 22.29 -8.88 25.10
N ALA A 294 21.10 -9.10 25.66
CA ALA A 294 20.25 -10.25 25.31
C ALA A 294 19.76 -10.19 23.84
N LEU A 295 19.31 -9.02 23.41
CA LEU A 295 18.91 -8.71 22.04
C LEU A 295 20.11 -8.78 21.08
N SER A 296 21.28 -8.27 21.48
CA SER A 296 22.50 -8.42 20.66
C SER A 296 22.91 -9.88 20.50
N ASN A 297 22.83 -10.69 21.56
CA ASN A 297 23.06 -12.14 21.49
C ASN A 297 22.03 -12.82 20.57
N GLN A 298 20.75 -12.43 20.65
CA GLN A 298 19.67 -12.98 19.84
C GLN A 298 19.82 -12.62 18.35
N LEU A 299 20.06 -11.36 18.02
CA LEU A 299 20.04 -10.86 16.65
C LEU A 299 21.41 -10.97 15.95
N GLY A 300 22.48 -11.03 16.74
CA GLY A 300 23.85 -10.98 16.26
C GLY A 300 24.28 -9.58 15.82
N HIS A 301 25.60 -9.43 15.68
CA HIS A 301 26.25 -8.15 15.38
C HIS A 301 25.80 -7.52 14.05
N GLU A 302 25.57 -8.32 13.01
CA GLU A 302 25.15 -7.80 11.70
C GLU A 302 23.77 -7.12 11.75
N THR A 303 22.79 -7.79 12.34
CA THR A 303 21.43 -7.25 12.51
C THR A 303 21.41 -6.04 13.43
N MET A 304 22.18 -6.08 14.52
CA MET A 304 22.32 -4.94 15.44
C MET A 304 22.89 -3.71 14.73
N ASN A 305 23.95 -3.88 13.94
CA ASN A 305 24.53 -2.78 13.16
C ASN A 305 23.55 -2.22 12.13
N ALA A 306 22.77 -3.09 11.46
CA ALA A 306 21.74 -2.64 10.53
C ALA A 306 20.66 -1.80 11.22
N MET A 307 20.22 -2.23 12.42
CA MET A 307 19.26 -1.48 13.23
C MET A 307 19.83 -0.15 13.73
N GLU A 308 21.09 -0.12 14.18
CA GLU A 308 21.74 1.09 14.66
C GLU A 308 21.93 2.11 13.54
N ASN A 309 22.39 1.67 12.37
CA ASN A 309 22.50 2.54 11.19
C ASN A 309 21.13 3.11 10.79
N ALA A 310 20.11 2.26 10.73
CA ALA A 310 18.75 2.70 10.42
C ALA A 310 18.20 3.66 11.49
N HIS A 311 18.52 3.45 12.77
CA HIS A 311 18.14 4.37 13.84
C HIS A 311 18.77 5.75 13.65
N ASN A 312 20.08 5.79 13.39
CA ASN A 312 20.84 7.03 13.16
C ASN A 312 20.32 7.80 11.94
N ASP A 313 19.84 7.08 10.91
CA ASP A 313 19.27 7.66 9.70
C ASP A 313 17.77 7.98 9.79
N ASN A 314 17.12 7.80 10.95
CA ASN A 314 15.66 7.92 11.16
C ASN A 314 14.82 7.00 10.25
N LYS A 315 15.33 5.80 9.99
CA LYS A 315 14.76 4.74 9.14
C LYS A 315 14.45 3.44 9.88
N LEU A 316 14.65 3.41 11.20
CA LEU A 316 14.18 2.33 12.06
C LEU A 316 12.71 2.56 12.40
N ILE A 317 11.86 1.58 12.09
CA ILE A 317 10.41 1.65 12.30
C ILE A 317 9.99 0.64 13.36
N SER A 318 9.41 1.14 14.44
CA SER A 318 8.84 0.34 15.54
C SER A 318 7.43 -0.15 15.18
N LEU A 319 7.23 -1.46 15.26
CA LEU A 319 5.96 -2.12 14.96
C LEU A 319 5.52 -3.04 16.11
N ARG A 320 4.21 -3.22 16.23
CA ARG A 320 3.59 -4.31 16.98
C ARG A 320 2.81 -5.17 16.01
N GLY A 321 2.96 -6.47 16.11
CA GLY A 321 2.15 -7.38 15.31
C GLY A 321 1.89 -8.69 16.03
N GLY A 322 1.23 -9.60 15.34
CA GLY A 322 0.92 -10.92 15.87
C GLY A 322 -0.54 -11.26 15.71
N ILE A 323 -1.11 -11.93 16.69
CA ILE A 323 -2.42 -12.56 16.61
C ILE A 323 -3.40 -11.85 17.54
N GLN A 324 -4.53 -11.43 16.98
CA GLN A 324 -5.69 -11.01 17.73
C GLN A 324 -6.78 -12.06 17.58
N THR A 325 -7.09 -12.77 18.66
CA THR A 325 -8.24 -13.69 18.73
C THR A 325 -9.44 -12.90 19.25
N LEU A 326 -10.56 -12.96 18.55
CA LEU A 326 -11.80 -12.31 18.97
C LEU A 326 -12.70 -13.36 19.65
N PRO A 327 -13.20 -13.07 20.87
CA PRO A 327 -14.15 -13.96 21.53
C PRO A 327 -15.38 -14.14 20.65
N SER A 328 -15.69 -15.39 20.31
CA SER A 328 -16.90 -15.78 19.60
C SER A 328 -17.49 -17.00 20.27
N HIS A 329 -18.82 -17.03 20.41
CA HIS A 329 -19.54 -17.95 21.29
C HIS A 329 -19.34 -19.43 20.95
N ASP A 330 -19.00 -19.76 19.69
CA ASP A 330 -18.88 -21.15 19.22
C ASP A 330 -17.55 -21.49 18.51
N THR A 331 -16.84 -20.50 17.95
CA THR A 331 -15.55 -20.71 17.26
C THR A 331 -14.66 -19.47 17.36
N PRO A 332 -13.42 -19.57 17.91
CA PRO A 332 -12.52 -18.42 17.93
C PRO A 332 -12.23 -17.96 16.51
N THR A 333 -12.63 -16.72 16.24
CA THR A 333 -12.24 -16.00 15.03
C THR A 333 -11.02 -15.15 15.39
N GLY A 334 -10.21 -14.79 14.39
CA GLY A 334 -9.03 -13.99 14.66
C GLY A 334 -8.49 -13.36 13.40
N THR A 335 -7.54 -12.46 13.60
CA THR A 335 -6.80 -11.84 12.52
C THR A 335 -5.34 -11.72 12.93
N VAL A 336 -4.46 -11.78 11.93
CA VAL A 336 -3.06 -11.41 12.11
C VAL A 336 -2.99 -9.92 11.81
N PHE A 337 -2.37 -9.17 12.71
CA PHE A 337 -2.34 -7.72 12.61
C PHE A 337 -0.92 -7.18 12.66
N ILE A 338 -0.74 -6.00 12.08
CA ILE A 338 0.45 -5.17 12.26
C ILE A 338 0.03 -3.70 12.43
N VAL A 339 0.57 -3.04 13.45
CA VAL A 339 0.40 -1.60 13.72
C VAL A 339 1.77 -0.94 13.94
N ARG A 340 1.82 0.36 13.71
CA ARG A 340 3.02 1.19 13.96
C ARG A 340 2.85 1.96 15.25
N ASP A 341 3.93 2.10 16.01
CA ASP A 341 3.96 2.89 17.25
C ASP A 341 5.10 3.92 17.27
N ASN A 342 5.05 4.82 18.25
CA ASN A 342 5.98 5.95 18.40
C ASN A 342 7.16 5.66 19.34
N THR A 343 7.49 4.38 19.60
CA THR A 343 8.49 4.00 20.60
C THR A 343 9.90 3.91 20.08
#